data_AF-A0A3T1CB89-F1
#
_entry.id   AF-A0A3T1CB89-F1
#
_cell.length_a   1.000
_cell.length_b   1.000
_cell.length_c   1.000
_cell.angle_alpha   90.00
_cell.angle_beta   90.00
_cell.angle_gamma   90.00
#
_symmetry.space_group_name_H-M   'P 1'
#
loop_
_entity.id
_entity.type
_entity.pdbx_description
1 polymer ?
#
loop_
_entity_poly.entity_id
_entity_poly.type
_entity_poly.pdbx_seq_one_letter_code
_entity_poly.pdbx_strand_id
1 'polypeptide(L)'
;MLNYIVEGIALYTLATLQAFKREQSLFVTRMPLPIKEAKELIFEVPYDKTVEIVEGYQAFESTSCYAGVEQRWVVISSQVTYQRECPTLSKHYLKDTEKEAKAFTKLMQQEFLCSKDAKRQLDKFAKRLK
;
A
#
# COMPACT_ATOMS: atom_id res chain seq x y z
N MET A 1 -35.59 2.87 10.67
CA MET A 1 -34.26 3.50 10.86
C MET A 1 -33.23 2.39 10.75
N LEU A 2 -32.31 2.46 9.80
CA LEU A 2 -31.23 1.47 9.68
C LEU A 2 -30.14 1.81 10.70
N ASN A 3 -29.78 0.85 11.56
CA ASN A 3 -28.76 1.03 12.57
C ASN A 3 -27.43 0.50 12.02
N TYR A 4 -26.43 1.37 11.92
CA TYR A 4 -25.07 1.02 11.50
C TYR A 4 -24.12 1.03 12.70
N ILE A 5 -23.29 0.01 12.78
CA ILE A 5 -22.13 -0.03 13.68
C ILE A 5 -20.97 0.65 12.97
N VAL A 6 -20.50 1.78 13.49
CA VAL A 6 -19.36 2.52 12.92
C VAL A 6 -18.18 2.38 13.86
N GLU A 7 -17.15 1.64 13.42
CA GLU A 7 -16.06 1.23 14.29
C GLU A 7 -14.68 1.25 13.63
N GLY A 8 -13.64 1.22 14.45
CA GLY A 8 -12.26 1.24 14.01
C GLY A 8 -11.79 -0.05 13.33
N ILE A 9 -10.54 0.00 12.84
CA ILE A 9 -9.83 -1.12 12.19
C ILE A 9 -9.71 -2.37 13.06
N ALA A 10 -9.65 -2.21 14.39
CA ALA A 10 -9.52 -3.31 15.34
C ALA A 10 -10.72 -4.27 15.29
N LEU A 11 -11.86 -3.79 14.81
CA LEU A 11 -13.08 -4.56 14.70
C LEU A 11 -13.18 -5.36 13.38
N TYR A 12 -12.27 -5.10 12.43
CA TYR A 12 -12.22 -5.81 11.15
C TYR A 12 -11.46 -7.15 11.28
N THR A 13 -12.03 -8.08 12.04
CA THR A 13 -11.50 -9.44 12.20
C THR A 13 -12.45 -10.46 11.57
N LEU A 14 -11.92 -11.64 11.20
CA LEU A 14 -12.74 -12.73 10.65
C LEU A 14 -13.91 -13.08 11.59
N ALA A 15 -13.63 -13.19 12.90
CA ALA A 15 -14.64 -13.54 13.90
C ALA A 15 -15.76 -12.50 14.00
N THR A 16 -15.38 -11.21 14.00
CA THR A 16 -16.35 -10.12 14.08
C THR A 16 -17.20 -10.02 12.81
N LEU A 17 -16.59 -10.11 11.62
CA LEU A 17 -17.33 -10.08 10.35
C LEU A 17 -18.34 -11.22 10.27
N GLN A 18 -17.96 -12.42 10.71
CA GLN A 18 -18.88 -13.55 10.77
C GLN A 18 -20.01 -13.34 11.79
N ALA A 19 -19.72 -12.71 12.94
CA ALA A 19 -20.75 -12.33 13.91
C ALA A 19 -21.76 -11.35 13.29
N PHE A 20 -21.28 -10.31 12.60
CA PHE A 20 -22.14 -9.36 11.89
C PHE A 20 -23.02 -10.03 10.85
N LYS A 21 -22.49 -11.00 10.09
CA LYS A 21 -23.29 -11.78 9.14
C LYS A 21 -24.38 -12.59 9.84
N ARG A 22 -24.06 -13.28 10.94
CA ARG A 22 -25.04 -14.08 11.71
C ARG A 22 -26.13 -13.21 12.32
N GLU A 23 -25.76 -12.05 12.83
CA GLU A 23 -26.65 -11.10 13.50
C GLU A 23 -27.34 -10.15 12.52
N GLN A 24 -27.07 -10.27 11.21
CA GLN A 24 -27.59 -9.38 10.15
C GLN A 24 -27.35 -7.89 10.45
N SER A 25 -26.23 -7.59 11.11
CA SER A 25 -25.89 -6.24 11.53
C SER A 25 -25.19 -5.47 10.42
N LEU A 26 -25.61 -4.22 10.20
CA LEU A 26 -24.97 -3.31 9.26
C LEU A 26 -23.76 -2.66 9.91
N PHE A 27 -22.65 -2.55 9.18
CA PHE A 27 -21.40 -2.02 9.72
C PHE A 27 -20.65 -1.15 8.71
N VAL A 28 -19.86 -0.24 9.25
CA VAL A 28 -18.85 0.55 8.53
C VAL A 28 -17.57 0.53 9.37
N THR A 29 -16.48 0.05 8.79
CA THR A 29 -15.19 0.00 9.48
C THR A 29 -14.05 0.21 8.50
N ARG A 30 -12.95 0.75 9.02
CA ARG A 30 -11.72 0.93 8.24
C ARG A 30 -11.04 -0.43 8.08
N MET A 31 -10.67 -0.76 6.84
CA MET A 31 -9.96 -2.00 6.58
C MET A 31 -8.48 -1.96 6.98
N PRO A 32 -7.93 -3.09 7.45
CA PRO A 32 -6.51 -3.24 7.71
C PRO A 32 -5.69 -3.44 6.45
N LEU A 33 -4.65 -2.61 6.32
CA LEU A 33 -3.72 -2.61 5.19
C LEU A 33 -3.03 -3.97 4.93
N PRO A 34 -2.74 -4.84 5.92
CA PRO A 34 -2.11 -6.14 5.66
C PRO A 34 -2.93 -7.13 4.83
N ILE A 35 -4.25 -6.92 4.65
CA ILE A 35 -5.10 -7.81 3.84
C ILE A 35 -4.63 -7.77 2.39
N LYS A 36 -4.33 -8.94 1.83
CA LYS A 36 -3.75 -9.06 0.49
C LYS A 36 -4.69 -8.47 -0.57
N GLU A 37 -5.94 -8.87 -0.54
CA GLU A 37 -6.99 -8.42 -1.46
C GLU A 37 -7.22 -6.91 -1.36
N ALA A 38 -7.08 -6.34 -0.16
CA ALA A 38 -7.19 -4.89 0.04
C ALA A 38 -6.01 -4.14 -0.61
N LYS A 39 -4.79 -4.68 -0.49
CA LYS A 39 -3.61 -4.12 -1.17
C LYS A 39 -3.77 -4.19 -2.67
N GLU A 40 -4.14 -5.36 -3.19
CA GLU A 40 -4.37 -5.57 -4.63
C GLU A 40 -5.40 -4.58 -5.15
N LEU A 41 -6.53 -4.43 -4.44
CA LEU A 41 -7.54 -3.42 -4.79
C LEU A 41 -6.94 -2.02 -4.89
N ILE A 42 -6.16 -1.57 -3.89
CA ILE A 42 -5.55 -0.23 -3.89
C ILE A 42 -4.62 -0.04 -5.10
N PHE A 43 -3.85 -1.05 -5.49
CA PHE A 43 -2.95 -0.98 -6.65
C PHE A 43 -3.69 -1.04 -7.99
N GLU A 44 -4.81 -1.75 -8.05
CA GLU A 44 -5.57 -1.96 -9.27
C GLU A 44 -6.61 -0.87 -9.54
N VAL A 45 -6.98 -0.05 -8.54
CA VAL A 45 -7.94 1.05 -8.73
C VAL A 45 -7.42 2.00 -9.82
N PRO A 46 -8.07 2.04 -11.00
CA PRO A 46 -7.64 2.93 -12.04
C PRO A 46 -8.28 4.29 -11.78
N TYR A 47 -7.47 5.34 -11.91
CA TYR A 47 -7.84 6.71 -11.53
C TYR A 47 -9.12 7.20 -12.23
N ASP A 48 -9.30 6.79 -13.50
CA ASP A 48 -10.43 7.11 -14.36
C ASP A 48 -11.76 6.44 -13.94
N LYS A 49 -11.72 5.41 -13.09
CA LYS A 49 -12.94 4.77 -12.55
C LYS A 49 -13.34 5.30 -11.17
N THR A 50 -12.61 6.27 -10.65
CA THR A 50 -12.99 6.92 -9.39
C THR A 50 -14.05 7.99 -9.64
N VAL A 51 -14.93 8.20 -8.67
CA VAL A 51 -15.94 9.27 -8.70
C VAL A 51 -15.63 10.30 -7.63
N GLU A 52 -15.78 11.59 -7.96
CA GLU A 52 -15.68 12.65 -6.96
C GLU A 52 -16.88 12.58 -6.01
N ILE A 53 -16.61 12.49 -4.72
CA ILE A 53 -17.65 12.39 -3.67
C ILE A 53 -17.84 13.73 -2.93
N VAL A 54 -16.78 14.52 -2.86
CA VAL A 54 -16.73 15.90 -2.36
C VAL A 54 -15.44 16.52 -2.89
N GLU A 55 -15.37 17.85 -2.96
CA GLU A 55 -14.21 18.59 -3.47
C GLU A 55 -12.89 18.04 -2.91
N GLY A 56 -12.02 17.57 -3.81
CA GLY A 56 -10.70 17.04 -3.46
C GLY A 56 -10.68 15.61 -2.92
N TYR A 57 -11.81 14.90 -2.93
CA TYR A 57 -11.94 13.49 -2.55
C TYR A 57 -12.60 12.65 -3.64
N GLN A 58 -11.94 11.54 -3.97
CA GLN A 58 -12.42 10.57 -4.93
C GLN A 58 -12.65 9.22 -4.27
N ALA A 59 -13.64 8.47 -4.76
CA ALA A 59 -13.98 7.15 -4.27
C ALA A 59 -14.03 6.11 -5.40
N PHE A 60 -13.63 4.88 -5.08
CA PHE A 60 -13.85 3.72 -5.93
C PHE A 60 -14.55 2.64 -5.11
N GLU A 61 -15.68 2.14 -5.62
CA GLU A 61 -16.44 1.06 -4.99
C GLU A 61 -16.08 -0.29 -5.63
N SER A 62 -15.90 -1.31 -4.79
CA SER A 62 -15.74 -2.70 -5.22
C SER A 62 -16.51 -3.63 -4.28
N THR A 63 -16.86 -4.82 -4.76
CA THR A 63 -17.49 -5.87 -3.95
C THR A 63 -16.44 -6.88 -3.50
N SER A 64 -16.57 -7.39 -2.28
CA SER A 64 -15.69 -8.41 -1.71
C SER A 64 -16.51 -9.47 -0.98
N CYS A 65 -16.00 -10.70 -0.95
CA CYS A 65 -16.53 -11.80 -0.13
C CYS A 65 -15.51 -12.23 0.95
N TYR A 66 -14.67 -11.29 1.40
CA TYR A 66 -13.68 -11.56 2.44
C TYR A 66 -14.35 -12.15 3.70
N ALA A 67 -13.71 -13.12 4.34
CA ALA A 67 -14.27 -13.87 5.48
C ALA A 67 -15.57 -14.65 5.17
N GLY A 68 -15.94 -14.83 3.89
CA GLY A 68 -17.24 -15.41 3.50
C GLY A 68 -18.43 -14.47 3.76
N VAL A 69 -18.15 -13.17 3.90
CA VAL A 69 -19.15 -12.13 4.13
C VAL A 69 -19.16 -11.19 2.93
N GLU A 70 -20.31 -11.06 2.28
CA GLU A 70 -20.50 -10.11 1.18
C GLU A 70 -20.40 -8.68 1.73
N GLN A 71 -19.52 -7.90 1.11
CA GLN A 71 -19.11 -6.60 1.59
C GLN A 71 -18.93 -5.65 0.41
N ARG A 72 -19.21 -4.38 0.69
CA ARG A 72 -18.83 -3.27 -0.18
C ARG A 72 -17.55 -2.66 0.37
N TRP A 73 -16.51 -2.62 -0.45
CA TRP A 73 -15.26 -1.94 -0.17
C TRP A 73 -15.23 -0.61 -0.90
N VAL A 74 -14.77 0.43 -0.23
CA VAL A 74 -14.64 1.77 -0.79
C VAL A 74 -13.22 2.26 -0.57
N VAL A 75 -12.51 2.50 -1.66
CA VAL A 75 -11.19 3.14 -1.63
C VAL A 75 -11.42 4.64 -1.72
N ILE A 76 -10.92 5.39 -0.75
CA ILE A 76 -11.05 6.86 -0.70
C ILE A 76 -9.67 7.48 -0.89
N SER A 77 -9.56 8.34 -1.90
CA SER A 77 -8.34 9.07 -2.25
C SER A 77 -8.53 10.55 -1.95
N SER A 78 -7.56 11.14 -1.23
CA SER A 78 -7.56 12.59 -0.94
C SER A 78 -6.47 13.30 -1.74
N GLN A 79 -6.85 14.27 -2.54
CA GLN A 79 -5.92 15.08 -3.32
C GLN A 79 -5.00 15.90 -2.41
N VAL A 80 -5.52 16.40 -1.28
CA VAL A 80 -4.74 17.16 -0.30
C VAL A 80 -3.65 16.29 0.32
N THR A 81 -3.97 15.05 0.72
CA THR A 81 -2.98 14.12 1.26
C THR A 81 -1.94 13.77 0.20
N TYR A 82 -2.36 13.49 -1.03
CA TYR A 82 -1.46 13.20 -2.14
C TYR A 82 -0.46 14.34 -2.38
N GLN A 83 -0.92 15.59 -2.45
CA GLN A 83 -0.06 16.76 -2.68
C GLN A 83 0.94 17.00 -1.55
N ARG A 84 0.58 16.66 -0.30
CA ARG A 84 1.47 16.78 0.86
C ARG A 84 2.53 15.67 0.90
N GLU A 85 2.15 14.45 0.56
CA GLU A 85 3.02 13.27 0.68
C GLU A 85 3.94 13.08 -0.53
N CYS A 86 3.46 13.38 -1.74
CA CYS A 86 4.21 13.17 -2.98
C CYS A 86 5.60 13.82 -3.00
N PRO A 87 5.79 15.10 -2.57
CA PRO A 87 7.11 15.71 -2.50
C PRO A 87 8.02 15.04 -1.48
N THR A 88 7.48 14.61 -0.36
CA THR A 88 8.23 13.93 0.71
C THR A 88 8.70 12.57 0.24
N LEU A 89 7.81 11.78 -0.35
CA LEU A 89 8.13 10.49 -0.96
C LEU A 89 9.21 10.64 -2.04
N SER A 90 9.02 11.57 -2.98
CA SER A 90 9.98 11.83 -4.06
C SER A 90 11.36 12.17 -3.53
N LYS A 91 11.46 13.01 -2.48
CA LYS A 91 12.73 13.33 -1.83
C LYS A 91 13.37 12.12 -1.15
N HIS A 92 12.59 11.24 -0.54
CA HIS A 92 13.11 10.02 0.08
C HIS A 92 13.66 9.06 -0.97
N TYR A 93 12.90 8.80 -2.04
CA TYR A 93 13.38 7.98 -3.17
C TYR A 93 14.66 8.55 -3.77
N LEU A 94 14.69 9.85 -4.08
CA LEU A 94 15.88 10.48 -4.65
C LEU A 94 17.10 10.32 -3.72
N LYS A 95 16.94 10.57 -2.42
CA LYS A 95 18.03 10.42 -1.44
C LYS A 95 18.56 8.99 -1.37
N ASP A 96 17.67 8.00 -1.41
CA ASP A 96 18.09 6.60 -1.33
C ASP A 96 18.75 6.15 -2.64
N THR A 97 18.21 6.53 -3.80
CA THR A 97 18.85 6.30 -5.11
C THR A 97 20.22 6.97 -5.21
N GLU A 98 20.37 8.21 -4.72
CA GLU A 98 21.67 8.89 -4.70
C GLU A 98 22.70 8.17 -3.82
N LYS A 99 22.28 7.63 -2.66
CA LYS A 99 23.17 6.84 -1.79
C LYS A 99 23.61 5.56 -2.49
N GLU A 100 22.68 4.86 -3.13
CA GLU A 100 22.98 3.63 -3.87
C GLU A 100 23.91 3.90 -5.05
N ALA A 101 23.65 4.97 -5.83
CA ALA A 101 24.49 5.40 -6.93
C ALA A 101 25.92 5.75 -6.45
N LYS A 102 26.06 6.52 -5.37
CA LYS A 102 27.38 6.84 -4.79
C LYS A 102 28.11 5.58 -4.32
N ALA A 103 27.40 4.64 -3.69
CA ALA A 103 27.99 3.39 -3.24
C ALA A 103 28.42 2.50 -4.43
N PHE A 104 27.67 2.52 -5.53
CA PHE A 104 28.02 1.83 -6.76
C PHE A 104 29.25 2.46 -7.44
N THR A 105 29.29 3.78 -7.57
CA THR A 105 30.46 4.49 -8.10
C THR A 105 31.72 4.17 -7.30
N LYS A 106 31.62 4.11 -5.96
CA LYS A 106 32.74 3.71 -5.10
C LYS A 106 33.19 2.27 -5.38
N LEU A 107 32.25 1.35 -5.61
CA LEU A 107 32.57 -0.04 -5.98
C LEU A 107 33.27 -0.11 -7.34
N MET A 108 32.83 0.66 -8.33
CA MET A 108 33.46 0.72 -9.65
C MET A 108 34.89 1.26 -9.62
N GLN A 109 35.16 2.20 -8.71
CA GLN A 109 36.49 2.79 -8.53
C GLN A 109 37.44 1.93 -7.69
N GLN A 110 36.97 0.82 -7.13
CA GLN A 110 37.79 -0.05 -6.30
C GLN A 110 38.67 -0.94 -7.18
N GLU A 111 39.96 -1.02 -6.84
CA GLU A 111 40.87 -1.97 -7.45
C GLU A 111 40.65 -3.37 -6.88
N PHE A 112 40.64 -4.36 -7.77
CA PHE A 112 40.49 -5.77 -7.41
C PHE A 112 41.68 -6.56 -7.92
N LEU A 113 42.19 -7.47 -7.09
CA LEU A 113 43.33 -8.32 -7.41
C LEU A 113 43.02 -9.30 -8.55
N CYS A 114 41.74 -9.66 -8.75
CA CYS A 114 41.30 -10.49 -9.86
C CYS A 114 39.81 -10.29 -10.20
N SER A 115 39.41 -10.72 -11.41
CA SER A 115 38.02 -10.67 -11.88
C SER A 115 37.03 -11.43 -10.97
N LYS A 116 37.44 -12.56 -10.38
CA LYS A 116 36.59 -13.33 -9.45
C LYS A 116 36.23 -12.54 -8.20
N ASP A 117 37.18 -11.78 -7.66
CA ASP A 117 36.95 -10.95 -6.47
C ASP A 117 36.04 -9.77 -6.78
N ALA A 118 36.27 -9.08 -7.91
CA ALA A 118 35.38 -8.03 -8.40
C ALA A 118 33.92 -8.51 -8.53
N LYS A 119 33.72 -9.69 -9.16
CA LYS A 119 32.39 -10.29 -9.31
C LYS A 119 31.74 -10.62 -7.97
N ARG A 120 32.50 -11.18 -7.02
CA ARG A 120 31.99 -11.49 -5.67
C ARG A 120 31.51 -10.23 -4.94
N GLN A 121 32.22 -9.11 -5.08
CA GLN A 121 31.84 -7.85 -4.44
C GLN A 121 30.62 -7.21 -5.12
N LEU A 122 30.53 -7.31 -6.46
CA LEU A 122 29.33 -6.93 -7.20
C LEU A 122 28.10 -7.73 -6.77
N ASP A 123 28.21 -9.06 -6.65
CA ASP A 123 27.11 -9.92 -6.21
C ASP A 123 26.64 -9.57 -4.79
N LYS A 124 27.57 -9.25 -3.89
CA LYS A 124 27.24 -8.77 -2.54
C LYS A 124 26.55 -7.42 -2.55
N PHE A 125 27.00 -6.51 -3.42
CA PHE A 125 26.38 -5.20 -3.58
C PHE A 125 24.95 -5.32 -4.10
N ALA A 126 24.74 -6.12 -5.15
CA ALA A 126 23.42 -6.36 -5.75
C ALA A 126 22.42 -6.93 -4.73
N LYS A 127 22.85 -7.83 -3.84
CA LYS A 127 22.00 -8.36 -2.75
C LYS A 127 21.58 -7.33 -1.70
N ARG A 128 22.22 -6.16 -1.66
CA ARG A 128 21.97 -5.10 -0.67
C ARG A 128 21.10 -3.97 -1.22
N LEU A 129 20.95 -3.88 -2.54
CA LEU A 129 20.02 -2.95 -3.18
C LEU A 129 18.59 -3.33 -2.80
N LYS A 130 17.74 -2.33 -2.52
CA LYS A 130 16.35 -2.52 -2.08
C LYS A 130 15.37 -2.36 -3.24
#